data_AF-A0A0C3PES8-F1
#
_entry.id   AF-A0A0C3PES8-F1
#
_cell.length_a   1.000
_cell.length_b   1.000
_cell.length_c   1.000
_cell.angle_alpha   90.00
_cell.angle_beta   90.00
_cell.angle_gamma   90.00
#
_symmetry.space_group_name_H-M   'P 1'
#
loop_
_entity.id
_entity.type
_entity.pdbx_description
1 polymer ?
#
loop_
_entity_poly.entity_id
_entity_poly.type
_entity_poly.pdbx_seq_one_letter_code
_entity_poly.pdbx_strand_id
1 'polypeptide(L)'
;MDDLVNFRLQGQAPVQTVSLQQLLQALTARIARKVEYIEIVLRSMGCLPNLALVDLADFQNLQTVRVTISFNPGSEAQAHVSLWKAIEQLVLSVPSSAPLQSLELEGVFPHSLVGRGWSRSPIVVALRRPLHSFATRLAALIDNRRGTVITIKPPAPSIFHTESERKRIESLLEALAIADLLRY
;
A
#
# COMPACT_ATOMS: atom_id res chain seq x y z
N MET A 1 -11.28 8.50 -15.73
CA MET A 1 -11.04 9.09 -14.40
C MET A 1 -9.57 8.94 -14.14
N ASP A 2 -8.85 10.04 -13.93
CA ASP A 2 -7.39 10.01 -13.78
C ASP A 2 -7.02 9.56 -12.37
N ASP A 3 -5.98 8.72 -12.27
CA ASP A 3 -5.37 8.31 -11.01
C ASP A 3 -4.60 9.48 -10.40
N LEU A 4 -4.79 9.67 -9.10
CA LEU A 4 -4.32 10.86 -8.41
C LEU A 4 -3.20 10.49 -7.44
N VAL A 5 -2.20 11.34 -7.38
CA VAL A 5 -1.19 11.34 -6.34
C VAL A 5 -1.28 12.64 -5.58
N ASN A 6 -1.49 12.50 -4.28
CA ASN A 6 -1.49 13.58 -3.32
C ASN A 6 -0.15 13.54 -2.58
N PHE A 7 0.61 14.62 -2.54
CA PHE A 7 1.85 14.66 -1.77
C PHE A 7 2.00 15.97 -1.00
N ARG A 8 2.75 15.91 0.10
CA ARG A 8 3.05 17.06 0.95
C ARG A 8 4.55 17.22 1.10
N LEU A 9 5.03 18.44 0.92
CA LEU A 9 6.42 18.80 1.16
C LEU A 9 6.63 19.18 2.64
N GLN A 10 7.85 18.99 3.12
CA GLN A 10 8.30 19.34 4.45
C GLN A 10 8.01 20.81 4.76
N GLY A 11 7.35 21.03 5.91
CA GLY A 11 6.96 22.36 6.37
C GLY A 11 5.90 23.06 5.51
N GLN A 12 5.25 22.35 4.57
CA GLN A 12 4.18 22.90 3.74
C GLN A 12 2.82 22.32 4.15
N ALA A 13 1.86 23.21 4.40
CA ALA A 13 0.50 22.84 4.76
C ALA A 13 -0.36 22.30 3.59
N PRO A 14 -0.30 22.81 2.34
CA PRO A 14 -1.16 22.28 1.29
C PRO A 14 -0.64 20.95 0.76
N VAL A 15 -1.54 19.97 0.67
CA VAL A 15 -1.33 18.75 -0.12
C VAL A 15 -1.48 19.14 -1.59
N GLN A 16 -0.46 18.81 -2.39
CA GLN A 16 -0.48 19.00 -3.83
C GLN A 16 -1.07 17.76 -4.49
N THR A 17 -2.00 17.95 -5.43
CA THR A 17 -2.60 16.86 -6.21
C THR A 17 -2.09 16.92 -7.63
N VAL A 18 -1.50 15.82 -8.09
CA VAL A 18 -1.02 15.62 -9.47
C VAL A 18 -1.52 14.28 -9.99
N SER A 19 -1.46 14.05 -11.29
CA SER A 19 -1.67 12.71 -11.83
C SER A 19 -0.46 11.80 -11.55
N LEU A 20 -0.66 10.49 -11.58
CA LEU A 20 0.44 9.52 -11.42
C LEU A 20 1.53 9.71 -12.49
N GLN A 21 1.16 10.04 -13.73
CA GLN A 21 2.12 10.34 -14.79
C GLN A 21 2.88 11.64 -14.55
N GLN A 22 2.20 12.67 -14.03
CA GLN A 22 2.85 13.90 -13.64
C GLN A 22 3.82 13.67 -12.48
N LEU A 23 3.53 12.77 -11.53
CA LEU A 23 4.48 12.41 -10.48
C LEU A 23 5.82 11.93 -11.06
N LEU A 24 5.76 11.00 -12.02
CA LEU A 24 6.93 10.43 -12.70
C LEU A 24 7.75 11.48 -13.47
N GLN A 25 7.10 12.57 -13.90
CA GLN A 25 7.74 13.62 -14.70
C GLN A 25 8.13 14.87 -13.89
N ALA A 26 7.38 15.19 -12.82
CA ALA A 26 7.46 16.46 -12.10
C ALA A 26 8.33 16.39 -10.85
N LEU A 27 8.48 15.22 -10.22
CA LEU A 27 9.34 15.08 -9.06
C LEU A 27 10.80 14.90 -9.48
N THR A 28 11.51 16.02 -9.56
CA THR A 28 12.98 15.97 -9.51
C THR A 28 13.43 15.37 -8.18
N ALA A 29 14.60 14.71 -8.16
CA ALA A 29 15.20 14.18 -6.93
C ALA A 29 15.27 15.24 -5.80
N ARG A 30 15.43 16.53 -6.16
CA ARG A 30 15.42 17.64 -5.20
C ARG A 30 14.07 17.84 -4.51
N ILE A 31 12.96 17.67 -5.23
CA ILE A 31 11.62 17.80 -4.67
C ILE A 31 11.26 16.52 -3.91
N ALA A 32 11.58 15.34 -4.45
CA ALA A 32 11.34 14.05 -3.81
C ALA A 32 11.94 13.98 -2.40
N ARG A 33 13.17 14.48 -2.22
CA ARG A 33 13.82 14.58 -0.89
C ARG A 33 13.06 15.43 0.11
N LYS A 34 12.19 16.35 -0.33
CA LYS A 34 11.39 17.20 0.57
C LYS A 34 10.00 16.63 0.84
N VAL A 35 9.59 15.54 0.18
CA VAL A 35 8.25 14.96 0.39
C VAL A 35 8.24 14.20 1.72
N GLU A 36 7.27 14.52 2.59
CA GLU A 36 7.08 13.83 3.88
C GLU A 36 5.85 12.91 3.88
N TYR A 37 4.89 13.18 3.01
CA TYR A 37 3.67 12.39 2.86
C TYR A 37 3.40 12.17 1.37
N ILE A 38 3.08 10.93 1.02
CA ILE A 38 2.55 10.57 -0.28
C ILE A 38 1.30 9.70 -0.12
N GLU A 39 0.27 10.02 -0.87
CA GLU A 39 -0.96 9.25 -1.01
C GLU A 39 -1.20 8.99 -2.48
N ILE A 40 -1.37 7.71 -2.82
CA ILE A 40 -1.61 7.27 -4.18
C ILE A 40 -3.00 6.67 -4.22
N VAL A 41 -3.89 7.29 -5.00
CA VAL A 41 -5.28 6.85 -5.18
C VAL A 41 -5.41 6.18 -6.54
N LEU A 42 -5.49 4.85 -6.52
CA LEU A 42 -5.66 4.03 -7.71
C LEU A 42 -7.16 3.87 -8.00
N ARG A 43 -7.58 4.27 -9.20
CA ARG A 43 -8.99 4.27 -9.63
C ARG A 43 -9.28 3.25 -10.73
N SER A 44 -8.25 2.61 -11.30
CA SER A 44 -8.43 1.57 -12.31
C SER A 44 -7.28 0.56 -12.34
N MET A 45 -7.52 -0.63 -12.88
CA MET A 45 -6.45 -1.62 -13.14
C MET A 45 -5.41 -1.15 -14.17
N GLY A 46 -5.77 -0.21 -15.06
CA GLY A 46 -4.89 0.29 -16.12
C GLY A 46 -3.69 1.07 -15.61
N CYS A 47 -3.69 1.48 -14.34
CA CYS A 47 -2.62 2.26 -13.73
C CYS A 47 -1.51 1.43 -13.08
N LEU A 48 -1.71 0.12 -12.90
CA LEU A 48 -0.73 -0.74 -12.24
C LEU A 48 0.66 -0.72 -12.92
N PRO A 49 0.77 -0.69 -14.27
CA PRO A 49 2.07 -0.54 -14.91
C PRO A 49 2.76 0.78 -14.54
N ASN A 50 2.01 1.88 -14.43
CA ASN A 50 2.57 3.18 -14.04
C ASN A 50 2.96 3.18 -12.55
N LEU A 51 2.19 2.53 -11.69
CA LEU A 51 2.53 2.38 -10.27
C LEU A 51 3.83 1.61 -10.09
N ALA A 52 4.05 0.56 -10.89
CA ALA A 52 5.30 -0.20 -10.92
C ALA A 52 6.50 0.63 -11.43
N LEU A 53 6.28 1.83 -12.00
CA LEU A 53 7.36 2.74 -12.36
C LEU A 53 7.65 3.79 -11.27
N VAL A 54 6.79 3.89 -10.25
CA VAL A 54 7.02 4.81 -9.14
C VAL A 54 8.08 4.22 -8.22
N ASP A 55 9.22 4.88 -8.17
CA ASP A 55 10.32 4.58 -7.27
C ASP A 55 10.40 5.64 -6.17
N LEU A 56 10.30 5.21 -4.91
CA LEU A 56 10.37 6.07 -3.74
C LEU A 56 11.79 6.20 -3.17
N ALA A 57 12.82 5.64 -3.83
CA ALA A 57 14.22 5.63 -3.36
C ALA A 57 14.77 7.03 -3.04
N ASP A 58 14.34 8.08 -3.74
CA ASP A 58 14.80 9.46 -3.54
C ASP A 58 14.08 10.19 -2.38
N PHE A 59 13.04 9.59 -1.78
CA PHE A 59 12.16 10.23 -0.81
C PHE A 59 12.71 10.09 0.62
N GLN A 60 13.85 10.75 0.87
CA GLN A 60 14.61 10.60 2.12
C GLN A 60 13.90 11.11 3.38
N ASN A 61 12.94 12.03 3.25
CA ASN A 61 12.18 12.57 4.38
C ASN A 61 10.76 11.97 4.51
N LEU A 62 10.48 10.88 3.77
CA LEU A 62 9.15 10.29 3.74
C LEU A 62 8.79 9.68 5.09
N GLN A 63 7.70 10.17 5.68
CA GLN A 63 7.16 9.71 6.95
C GLN A 63 5.89 8.90 6.76
N THR A 64 5.10 9.17 5.73
CA THR A 64 3.84 8.47 5.50
C THR A 64 3.67 8.10 4.03
N VAL A 65 3.32 6.84 3.81
CA VAL A 65 2.85 6.32 2.52
C VAL A 65 1.43 5.83 2.70
N ARG A 66 0.50 6.36 1.91
CA ARG A 66 -0.87 5.84 1.81
C ARG A 66 -1.13 5.34 0.40
N VAL A 67 -1.72 4.16 0.29
CA VAL A 67 -2.20 3.61 -0.97
C VAL A 67 -3.69 3.32 -0.83
N THR A 68 -4.50 3.98 -1.64
CA THR A 68 -5.96 3.84 -1.64
C THR A 68 -6.40 3.17 -2.93
N ILE A 69 -7.07 2.02 -2.79
CA ILE A 69 -7.64 1.26 -3.90
C ILE A 69 -9.13 1.59 -4.01
N SER A 70 -9.49 2.37 -5.03
CA SER A 70 -10.87 2.81 -5.29
C SER A 70 -11.57 1.99 -6.38
N PHE A 71 -11.04 0.82 -6.71
CA PHE A 71 -11.63 -0.10 -7.69
C PHE A 71 -11.57 -1.54 -7.19
N ASN A 72 -12.39 -2.42 -7.79
CA ASN A 72 -12.34 -3.85 -7.51
C ASN A 72 -11.69 -4.58 -8.69
N PRO A 73 -10.58 -5.34 -8.50
CA PRO A 73 -9.96 -6.14 -9.56
C PRO A 73 -10.85 -7.28 -10.10
N GLY A 74 -12.06 -7.45 -9.55
CA GLY A 74 -13.01 -8.48 -9.95
C GLY A 74 -12.63 -9.85 -9.39
N SER A 75 -13.02 -10.91 -10.11
CA SER A 75 -12.79 -12.31 -9.72
C SER A 75 -11.46 -12.89 -10.23
N GLU A 76 -10.68 -12.12 -10.97
CA GLU A 76 -9.48 -12.61 -11.64
C GLU A 76 -8.27 -12.63 -10.68
N ALA A 77 -7.81 -13.83 -10.30
CA ALA A 77 -6.71 -13.98 -9.34
C ALA A 77 -5.43 -13.25 -9.76
N GLN A 78 -5.11 -13.25 -11.06
CA GLN A 78 -3.92 -12.59 -11.59
C GLN A 78 -3.98 -11.06 -11.47
N ALA A 79 -5.17 -10.47 -11.51
CA ALA A 79 -5.37 -9.04 -11.30
C ALA A 79 -5.00 -8.64 -9.87
N HIS A 80 -5.45 -9.42 -8.88
CA HIS A 80 -5.10 -9.22 -7.47
C HIS A 80 -3.60 -9.42 -7.21
N VAL A 81 -2.98 -10.44 -7.82
CA VAL A 81 -1.53 -10.68 -7.70
C VAL A 81 -0.75 -9.51 -8.30
N SER A 82 -1.16 -8.99 -9.46
CA SER A 82 -0.51 -7.84 -10.11
C SER A 82 -0.62 -6.58 -9.25
N LEU A 83 -1.79 -6.34 -8.64
CA LEU A 83 -1.98 -5.24 -7.70
C LEU A 83 -1.01 -5.33 -6.52
N TRP A 84 -0.94 -6.49 -5.86
CA TRP A 84 -0.05 -6.68 -4.71
C TRP A 84 1.43 -6.59 -5.07
N LYS A 85 1.84 -7.06 -6.25
CA LYS A 85 3.21 -6.85 -6.75
C LYS A 85 3.55 -5.38 -6.93
N ALA A 86 2.62 -4.59 -7.47
CA ALA A 86 2.84 -3.15 -7.66
C ALA A 86 2.93 -2.42 -6.30
N ILE A 87 2.07 -2.79 -5.33
CA ILE A 87 2.15 -2.27 -3.95
C ILE A 87 3.47 -2.66 -3.29
N GLU A 88 3.87 -3.93 -3.41
CA GLU A 88 5.14 -4.42 -2.85
C GLU A 88 6.32 -3.62 -3.41
N GLN A 89 6.39 -3.44 -4.73
CA GLN A 89 7.47 -2.69 -5.37
C GLN A 89 7.52 -1.24 -4.88
N LEU A 90 6.37 -0.56 -4.84
CA LEU A 90 6.27 0.81 -4.34
C LEU A 90 6.76 0.91 -2.89
N VAL A 91 6.20 0.10 -1.99
CA VAL A 91 6.47 0.19 -0.54
C VAL A 91 7.92 -0.19 -0.23
N LEU A 92 8.44 -1.23 -0.88
CA LEU A 92 9.82 -1.69 -0.65
C LEU A 92 10.88 -0.81 -1.34
N SER A 93 10.48 0.11 -2.22
CA SER A 93 11.39 1.11 -2.80
C SER A 93 11.71 2.26 -1.84
N VAL A 94 10.96 2.42 -0.75
CA VAL A 94 11.23 3.46 0.26
C VAL A 94 12.61 3.23 0.87
N PRO A 95 13.52 4.23 0.85
CA PRO A 95 14.90 4.05 1.30
C PRO A 95 14.96 3.74 2.79
N SER A 96 15.89 2.86 3.20
CA SER A 96 16.09 2.47 4.61
C SER A 96 16.38 3.65 5.54
N SER A 97 16.94 4.73 5.00
CA SER A 97 17.22 5.97 5.73
C SER A 97 15.99 6.87 5.95
N ALA A 98 14.87 6.62 5.26
CA ALA A 98 13.68 7.45 5.44
C ALA A 98 13.02 7.20 6.80
N PRO A 99 12.57 8.25 7.50
CA PRO A 99 11.92 8.15 8.80
C PRO A 99 10.45 7.72 8.65
N LEU A 100 10.20 6.60 7.98
CA LEU A 100 8.85 6.11 7.73
C LEU A 100 8.16 5.77 9.06
N GLN A 101 7.08 6.47 9.37
CA GLN A 101 6.29 6.30 10.58
C GLN A 101 4.97 5.56 10.31
N SER A 102 4.40 5.72 9.11
CA SER A 102 3.10 5.15 8.78
C SER A 102 3.04 4.62 7.36
N LEU A 103 2.55 3.39 7.21
CA LEU A 103 2.11 2.82 5.96
C LEU A 103 0.62 2.53 6.05
N GLU A 104 -0.19 3.16 5.22
CA GLU A 104 -1.64 2.95 5.19
C GLU A 104 -2.06 2.31 3.87
N LEU A 105 -2.72 1.15 3.95
CA LEU A 105 -3.25 0.43 2.80
C LEU A 105 -4.77 0.38 2.91
N GLU A 106 -5.46 1.13 2.07
CA GLU A 106 -6.91 1.24 2.07
C GLU A 106 -7.52 0.51 0.87
N GLY A 107 -8.52 -0.33 1.13
CA GLY A 107 -9.25 -1.05 0.08
C GLY A 107 -8.50 -2.24 -0.54
N VAL A 108 -7.30 -2.57 -0.05
CA VAL A 108 -6.48 -3.69 -0.54
C VAL A 108 -7.08 -5.08 -0.26
N PHE A 109 -8.01 -5.17 0.72
CA PHE A 109 -8.77 -6.38 1.03
C PHE A 109 -10.27 -6.08 0.98
N PRO A 110 -10.93 -6.16 -0.19
CA PRO A 110 -12.37 -5.97 -0.28
C PRO A 110 -13.11 -7.07 0.50
N HIS A 111 -14.28 -6.75 1.06
CA HIS A 111 -15.09 -7.71 1.85
C HIS A 111 -15.36 -9.03 1.14
N SER A 112 -15.49 -9.00 -0.19
CA SER A 112 -15.66 -10.21 -1.01
C SER A 112 -14.46 -11.16 -0.97
N LEU A 113 -13.25 -10.63 -0.78
CA LEU A 113 -12.01 -11.41 -0.73
C LEU A 113 -11.83 -12.11 0.62
N VAL A 114 -12.14 -11.39 1.70
CA VAL A 114 -12.00 -11.86 3.09
C VAL A 114 -13.32 -12.35 3.68
N GLY A 115 -14.30 -12.66 2.85
CA GLY A 115 -15.64 -13.11 3.23
C GLY A 115 -15.77 -14.61 3.54
N ARG A 116 -16.98 -15.17 3.39
CA ARG A 116 -17.20 -16.62 3.55
C ARG A 116 -16.51 -17.40 2.43
N GLY A 117 -15.95 -18.57 2.75
CA GLY A 117 -15.26 -19.42 1.78
C GLY A 117 -13.87 -18.92 1.36
N TRP A 118 -13.36 -17.86 2.00
CA TRP A 118 -12.10 -17.20 1.61
C TRP A 118 -10.94 -18.18 1.42
N SER A 119 -10.78 -19.16 2.32
CA SER A 119 -9.66 -20.10 2.31
C SER A 119 -9.62 -21.00 1.07
N ARG A 120 -10.75 -21.15 0.36
CA ARG A 120 -10.89 -21.92 -0.88
C ARG A 120 -10.97 -21.02 -2.13
N SER A 121 -10.99 -19.70 -1.96
CA SER A 121 -11.02 -18.75 -3.08
C SER A 121 -9.74 -18.88 -3.90
N PRO A 122 -9.83 -19.05 -5.24
CA PRO A 122 -8.65 -19.07 -6.12
C PRO A 122 -7.79 -17.81 -5.97
N ILE A 123 -8.42 -16.66 -5.68
CA ILE A 123 -7.72 -15.39 -5.44
C ILE A 123 -6.87 -15.48 -4.17
N VAL A 124 -7.45 -15.96 -3.06
CA VAL A 124 -6.73 -16.12 -1.79
C VAL A 124 -5.60 -17.13 -1.94
N VAL A 125 -5.84 -18.26 -2.61
CA VAL A 125 -4.81 -19.27 -2.88
C VAL A 125 -3.65 -18.66 -3.66
N ALA A 126 -3.92 -17.88 -4.71
CA ALA A 126 -2.90 -17.19 -5.49
C ALA A 126 -2.14 -16.11 -4.70
N LEU A 127 -2.81 -15.43 -3.76
CA LEU A 127 -2.24 -14.35 -2.95
C LEU A 127 -1.44 -14.82 -1.74
N ARG A 128 -1.65 -16.04 -1.22
CA ARG A 128 -0.98 -16.52 0.00
C ARG A 128 0.54 -16.35 -0.04
N ARG A 129 1.18 -16.86 -1.09
CA ARG A 129 2.64 -16.79 -1.21
C ARG A 129 3.15 -15.35 -1.45
N PRO A 130 2.57 -14.56 -2.39
CA PRO A 130 2.92 -13.15 -2.54
C PRO A 130 2.78 -12.34 -1.25
N LEU A 131 1.66 -12.48 -0.53
CA LEU A 131 1.40 -11.72 0.69
C LEU A 131 2.30 -12.13 1.84
N HIS A 132 2.58 -13.42 2.00
CA HIS A 132 3.55 -13.89 2.98
C HIS A 132 4.96 -13.35 2.69
N SER A 133 5.39 -13.36 1.43
CA SER A 133 6.67 -12.79 1.01
C SER A 133 6.73 -11.29 1.28
N PHE A 134 5.70 -10.55 0.89
CA PHE A 134 5.56 -9.12 1.15
C PHE A 134 5.63 -8.82 2.66
N ALA A 135 4.84 -9.52 3.47
CA ALA A 135 4.78 -9.35 4.93
C ALA A 135 6.15 -9.59 5.59
N THR A 136 6.86 -10.63 5.18
CA THR A 136 8.20 -10.95 5.71
C THR A 136 9.22 -9.86 5.36
N ARG A 137 9.24 -9.42 4.10
CA ARG A 137 10.15 -8.37 3.65
C ARG A 137 9.85 -7.03 4.31
N LEU A 138 8.58 -6.70 4.47
CA LEU A 138 8.15 -5.46 5.11
C LEU A 138 8.43 -5.49 6.62
N ALA A 139 8.25 -6.63 7.30
CA ALA A 139 8.66 -6.79 8.69
C ALA A 139 10.16 -6.51 8.87
N ALA A 140 10.99 -7.12 8.03
CA ALA A 140 12.45 -6.88 8.05
C ALA A 140 12.82 -5.42 7.75
N LEU A 141 12.09 -4.75 6.86
CA LEU A 141 12.30 -3.33 6.56
C LEU A 141 11.98 -2.45 7.78
N ILE A 142 10.89 -2.75 8.48
CA ILE A 142 10.38 -1.97 9.62
C ILE A 142 11.13 -2.26 10.92
N ASP A 143 11.68 -3.45 11.10
CA ASP A 143 12.49 -3.77 12.29
C ASP A 143 13.70 -2.83 12.40
N ASN A 144 14.20 -2.34 11.26
CA ASN A 144 15.23 -1.31 11.18
C ASN A 144 14.72 0.13 11.43
N ARG A 145 13.39 0.35 11.42
CA ARG A 145 12.69 1.64 11.50
C ARG A 145 11.73 1.67 12.68
N ARG A 146 12.27 1.46 13.89
CA ARG A 146 11.49 1.41 15.15
C ARG A 146 10.36 2.44 15.17
N GLY A 147 9.12 1.96 15.35
CA GLY A 147 7.94 2.81 15.47
C GLY A 147 7.10 2.98 14.19
N THR A 148 7.48 2.38 13.05
CA THR A 148 6.58 2.35 11.89
C THR A 148 5.32 1.52 12.19
N VAL A 149 4.15 2.08 11.86
CA VAL A 149 2.85 1.40 11.98
C VAL A 149 2.30 1.08 10.59
N ILE A 150 1.77 -0.13 10.41
CA ILE A 150 1.06 -0.52 9.19
C ILE A 150 -0.44 -0.56 9.49
N THR A 151 -1.22 0.26 8.80
CA THR A 151 -2.67 0.31 8.95
C THR A 151 -3.36 -0.27 7.72
N ILE A 152 -4.24 -1.26 7.92
CA ILE A 152 -5.08 -1.83 6.87
C ILE A 152 -6.51 -1.31 7.04
N LYS A 153 -7.00 -0.57 6.05
CA LYS A 153 -8.33 0.06 6.07
C LYS A 153 -9.29 -0.61 5.07
N PRO A 154 -10.58 -0.73 5.40
CA PRO A 154 -11.60 -1.21 4.48
C PRO A 154 -11.80 -0.22 3.30
N PRO A 155 -12.34 -0.68 2.16
CA PRO A 155 -12.68 0.21 1.05
C PRO A 155 -13.84 1.16 1.40
N ALA A 156 -13.80 2.41 0.92
CA ALA A 156 -14.91 3.34 1.05
C ALA A 156 -16.08 3.00 0.07
N PRO A 157 -17.35 3.28 0.42
CA PRO A 157 -17.87 3.62 1.74
C PRO A 157 -18.15 2.32 2.53
N SER A 158 -17.30 1.98 3.49
CA SER A 158 -17.60 0.88 4.41
C SER A 158 -16.95 1.05 5.76
N ILE A 159 -17.61 0.45 6.76
CA ILE A 159 -17.29 0.44 8.18
C ILE A 159 -16.04 -0.45 8.42
N PHE A 160 -15.44 -0.34 9.60
CA PHE A 160 -14.36 -1.18 10.11
C PHE A 160 -14.46 -2.65 9.68
N HIS A 161 -13.31 -3.28 9.40
CA HIS A 161 -13.24 -4.74 9.27
C HIS A 161 -13.85 -5.43 10.49
N THR A 162 -14.73 -6.40 10.25
CA THR A 162 -15.21 -7.31 11.29
C THR A 162 -14.05 -8.09 11.91
N GLU A 163 -14.19 -8.58 13.14
CA GLU A 163 -13.14 -9.38 13.79
C GLU A 163 -12.71 -10.59 12.95
N SER A 164 -13.67 -11.24 12.29
CA SER A 164 -13.39 -12.37 11.38
C SER A 164 -12.57 -11.94 10.17
N GLU A 165 -12.82 -10.76 9.60
CA GLU A 165 -12.04 -10.24 8.47
C GLU A 165 -10.64 -9.85 8.92
N ARG A 166 -10.49 -9.22 10.09
CA ARG A 166 -9.19 -8.91 10.69
C ARG A 166 -8.34 -10.16 10.83
N LYS A 167 -8.86 -11.23 11.46
CA LYS A 167 -8.17 -12.53 11.59
C LYS A 167 -7.76 -13.14 10.25
N ARG A 168 -8.56 -12.96 9.20
CA ARG A 168 -8.24 -13.44 7.85
C ARG A 168 -7.12 -12.61 7.20
N ILE A 169 -7.13 -11.29 7.41
CA ILE A 169 -6.04 -10.40 6.97
C ILE A 169 -4.76 -10.72 7.74
N GLU A 170 -4.82 -10.89 9.06
CA GLU A 170 -3.68 -11.31 9.90
C GLU A 170 -3.10 -12.62 9.38
N SER A 171 -3.94 -13.60 9.02
CA SER A 171 -3.48 -14.86 8.44
C SER A 171 -2.78 -14.70 7.09
N LEU A 172 -3.13 -13.69 6.28
CA LEU A 172 -2.43 -13.41 5.02
C LEU A 172 -1.14 -12.63 5.22
N LEU A 173 -1.09 -11.79 6.25
CA LEU A 173 0.03 -10.91 6.59
C LEU A 173 0.72 -11.37 7.88
N GLU A 174 0.83 -12.68 8.07
CA GLU A 174 1.19 -13.32 9.35
C GLU A 174 2.48 -12.78 9.97
N ALA A 175 3.53 -12.56 9.17
CA ALA A 175 4.80 -12.01 9.66
C ALA A 175 4.63 -10.61 10.29
N LEU A 176 3.74 -9.77 9.76
CA LEU A 176 3.45 -8.45 10.31
C LEU A 176 2.57 -8.53 11.56
N ALA A 177 1.67 -9.51 11.63
CA ALA A 177 0.84 -9.77 12.79
C ALA A 177 1.68 -10.27 13.98
N ILE A 178 2.60 -11.22 13.74
CA ILE A 178 3.52 -11.75 14.77
C ILE A 178 4.43 -10.65 15.32
N ALA A 179 4.85 -9.72 14.47
CA ALA A 179 5.67 -8.57 14.87
C ALA A 179 4.87 -7.41 15.52
N ASP A 180 3.55 -7.56 15.69
CA ASP A 180 2.63 -6.54 16.21
C ASP A 180 2.70 -5.20 15.45
N LEU A 181 2.87 -5.27 14.12
CA LEU A 181 2.98 -4.09 13.25
C LEU A 181 1.66 -3.67 12.61
N LEU A 182 0.62 -4.53 12.65
CA LEU A 182 -0.67 -4.30 12.00
C LEU A 182 -1.65 -3.53 12.90
N ARG A 183 -2.37 -2.58 12.31
CA ARG A 183 -3.50 -1.82 12.88
C ARG A 183 -4.67 -1.78 11.89
N TYR A 184 -5.88 -1.54 12.41
CA TYR A 184 -7.16 -1.58 11.66
C TYR A 184 -8.03 -0.35 11.93
#